data_AF-A0A6G0MT95-F1
#
_entry.id   AF-A0A6G0MT95-F1
#
_cell.length_a   1.000
_cell.length_b   1.000
_cell.length_c   1.000
_cell.angle_alpha   90.00
_cell.angle_beta   90.00
_cell.angle_gamma   90.00
#
_symmetry.space_group_name_H-M   'P 1'
#
loop_
_entity.id
_entity.type
_entity.pdbx_description
1 polymer ?
#
loop_
_entity_poly.entity_id
_entity_poly.type
_entity_poly.pdbx_seq_one_letter_code
_entity_poly.pdbx_strand_id
1 'polypeptide(L)'
;MSSSRSSRRLGILDQSKQADLAHPSANRTPPTKSRSTEKDDKERYLTYSITVRAADKAKEIKEEVVTKKMPNFNEGGPKDFLDWAYHFSQLAKLKHWNTEDKFLNANILLEGGFLEAFEDAAFTDDDTRMDEEFTL
;
A
#
# COMPACT_ATOMS: atom_id res chain seq x y z
N MET A 1 77.48 -5.67 32.74
CA MET A 1 78.03 -6.83 32.00
C MET A 1 76.92 -7.85 31.82
N SER A 2 76.82 -8.38 30.60
CA SER A 2 75.93 -9.40 30.02
C SER A 2 75.55 -10.58 30.95
N SER A 3 74.52 -11.40 30.73
CA SER A 3 73.71 -11.68 29.54
C SER A 3 72.44 -12.45 29.92
N SER A 4 71.44 -12.33 29.06
CA SER A 4 70.19 -13.09 28.99
C SER A 4 70.40 -14.54 28.49
N ARG A 5 69.48 -15.47 28.83
CA ARG A 5 69.22 -16.70 28.04
C ARG A 5 67.93 -17.44 28.45
N SER A 6 66.94 -17.40 27.57
CA SER A 6 65.88 -18.41 27.39
C SER A 6 65.17 -18.03 26.07
N SER A 7 64.79 -18.88 25.11
CA SER A 7 64.95 -20.30 24.84
C SER A 7 64.71 -20.48 23.33
N ARG A 8 65.05 -21.66 22.79
CA ARG A 8 65.02 -22.08 21.35
C ARG A 8 63.57 -22.18 20.83
N ARG A 9 63.21 -21.98 19.55
CA ARG A 9 63.42 -22.79 18.32
C ARG A 9 62.76 -22.05 17.11
N LEU A 10 63.43 -21.90 15.96
CA LEU A 10 63.30 -22.68 14.69
C LEU A 10 61.88 -22.72 14.06
N GLY A 11 61.64 -22.43 12.77
CA GLY A 11 62.51 -22.24 11.60
C GLY A 11 61.76 -21.45 10.49
N ILE A 12 62.45 -20.58 9.77
CA ILE A 12 63.00 -20.71 8.39
C ILE A 12 61.93 -20.74 7.29
N LEU A 13 61.90 -19.61 6.60
CA LEU A 13 61.31 -19.23 5.32
C LEU A 13 61.95 -20.01 4.16
N ASP A 14 61.15 -20.48 3.21
CA ASP A 14 61.63 -20.66 1.84
C ASP A 14 60.57 -20.28 0.80
N GLN A 15 61.00 -19.51 -0.20
CA GLN A 15 60.22 -18.92 -1.29
C GLN A 15 60.25 -19.87 -2.48
N SER A 16 59.11 -20.05 -3.16
CA SER A 16 59.12 -20.59 -4.53
C SER A 16 58.03 -19.97 -5.40
N LYS A 17 58.52 -19.02 -6.21
CA LYS A 17 58.20 -18.70 -7.60
C LYS A 17 56.81 -18.18 -8.00
N GLN A 18 56.93 -17.02 -8.63
CA GLN A 18 55.99 -16.18 -9.33
C GLN A 18 55.85 -16.61 -10.80
N ALA A 19 54.61 -16.77 -11.27
CA ALA A 19 54.07 -16.67 -12.63
C ALA A 19 52.54 -16.80 -12.43
N ASP A 20 51.61 -16.06 -13.02
CA ASP A 20 51.57 -15.30 -14.25
C ASP A 20 50.44 -14.24 -14.14
N LEU A 21 50.50 -13.22 -14.98
CA LEU A 21 49.54 -12.12 -15.10
C LEU A 21 48.16 -12.61 -15.61
N ALA A 22 47.04 -12.11 -15.02
CA ALA A 22 45.89 -11.46 -15.71
C ALA A 22 44.49 -11.64 -15.05
N HIS A 23 43.94 -10.49 -14.61
CA HIS A 23 42.53 -10.01 -14.58
C HIS A 23 41.51 -10.39 -13.47
N PRO A 24 40.62 -9.44 -13.10
CA PRO A 24 39.91 -9.41 -11.81
C PRO A 24 38.48 -9.95 -11.90
N SER A 25 38.00 -10.63 -10.87
CA SER A 25 36.58 -10.89 -10.67
C SER A 25 36.14 -10.32 -9.33
N ALA A 26 35.54 -9.13 -9.39
CA ALA A 26 34.82 -8.54 -8.28
C ALA A 26 33.60 -9.40 -7.97
N ASN A 27 33.50 -9.89 -6.73
CA ASN A 27 32.23 -10.20 -6.10
C ASN A 27 32.40 -10.18 -4.58
N ARG A 28 32.22 -8.99 -3.99
CA ARG A 28 31.83 -8.86 -2.59
C ARG A 28 30.32 -8.60 -2.56
N THR A 29 29.58 -9.53 -1.99
CA THR A 29 28.28 -9.20 -1.38
C THR A 29 28.16 -10.00 -0.08
N PRO A 30 28.13 -9.34 1.09
CA PRO A 30 27.66 -9.99 2.31
C PRO A 30 26.12 -10.07 2.26
N PRO A 31 25.49 -11.09 2.86
CA PRO A 31 24.03 -11.15 2.93
C PRO A 31 23.55 -10.16 3.99
N THR A 32 22.99 -9.03 3.57
CA THR A 32 22.22 -8.18 4.49
C THR A 32 20.84 -8.80 4.66
N LYS A 33 20.71 -9.56 5.74
CA LYS A 33 19.43 -9.97 6.32
C LYS A 33 18.66 -8.72 6.77
N SER A 34 17.33 -8.86 6.74
CA SER A 34 16.30 -7.96 7.29
C SER A 34 16.08 -6.62 6.58
N ARG A 35 15.24 -6.65 5.54
CA ARG A 35 14.21 -5.63 5.39
C ARG A 35 12.92 -6.25 5.92
N SER A 36 12.70 -6.12 7.22
CA SER A 36 11.33 -6.08 7.73
C SER A 36 10.68 -4.89 7.04
N THR A 37 9.76 -5.13 6.13
CA THR A 37 8.77 -4.12 5.80
C THR A 37 7.96 -3.95 7.06
N GLU A 38 8.33 -2.96 7.88
CA GLU A 38 7.38 -2.38 8.81
C GLU A 38 6.16 -2.02 7.95
N LYS A 39 5.07 -2.79 8.09
CA LYS A 39 3.76 -2.34 7.65
C LYS A 39 3.58 -1.00 8.34
N ASP A 40 3.57 0.07 7.56
CA ASP A 40 3.22 1.38 8.09
C ASP A 40 1.73 1.29 8.42
N ASP A 41 1.40 0.90 9.65
CA ASP A 41 0.04 0.78 10.23
C ASP A 41 -0.66 2.15 10.35
N LYS A 42 -0.32 3.08 9.45
CA LYS A 42 -0.97 4.37 9.34
C LYS A 42 -2.24 4.13 8.55
N GLU A 43 -3.37 4.09 9.26
CA GLU A 43 -4.70 4.30 8.69
C GLU A 43 -4.61 5.39 7.62
N ARG A 44 -4.72 4.99 6.36
CA ARG A 44 -4.75 5.91 5.23
C ARG A 44 -6.16 6.48 5.16
N TYR A 45 -6.26 7.77 4.90
CA TYR A 45 -7.55 8.44 4.77
C TYR A 45 -7.55 9.35 3.55
N LEU A 46 -8.71 9.47 2.93
CA LEU A 46 -8.98 10.49 1.91
C LEU A 46 -9.81 11.61 2.53
N THR A 47 -9.46 12.85 2.23
CA THR A 47 -10.20 14.04 2.70
C THR A 47 -11.05 14.60 1.57
N TYR A 48 -12.34 14.71 1.82
CA TYR A 48 -13.31 15.26 0.87
C TYR A 48 -13.78 16.64 1.33
N SER A 49 -13.73 17.61 0.42
CA SER A 49 -14.39 18.91 0.60
C SER A 49 -15.83 18.82 0.09
N ILE A 50 -16.77 19.30 0.90
CA ILE A 50 -18.22 19.31 0.63
C ILE A 50 -18.70 20.75 0.72
N THR A 51 -19.17 21.30 -0.39
CA THR A 51 -19.85 22.59 -0.40
C THR A 51 -21.26 22.41 0.18
N VAL A 52 -21.50 22.95 1.38
CA VAL A 52 -22.81 22.90 2.05
C VAL A 52 -23.65 24.13 1.73
N ARG A 53 -23.01 25.21 1.27
CA ARG A 53 -23.67 26.42 0.77
C ARG A 53 -22.90 26.96 -0.42
N ALA A 54 -23.54 27.00 -1.58
CA ALA A 54 -22.95 27.59 -2.77
C ALA A 54 -22.80 29.10 -2.58
N ALA A 55 -21.72 29.67 -3.13
CA ALA A 55 -21.59 31.12 -3.23
C ALA A 55 -22.67 31.69 -4.15
N ASP A 56 -23.27 32.80 -3.73
CA ASP A 56 -24.21 33.58 -4.55
C ASP A 56 -23.81 35.05 -4.46
N LYS A 57 -23.24 35.57 -5.55
CA LYS A 57 -22.75 36.95 -5.61
C LYS A 57 -23.89 37.97 -5.57
N ALA A 58 -25.07 37.64 -6.09
CA ALA A 58 -26.22 38.54 -6.08
C ALA A 58 -26.83 38.68 -4.67
N LYS A 59 -26.67 37.64 -3.84
CA LYS A 59 -27.14 37.62 -2.45
C LYS A 59 -26.03 37.85 -1.42
N GLU A 60 -24.82 38.20 -1.86
CA GLU A 60 -23.61 38.33 -1.03
C GLU A 60 -23.31 37.08 -0.15
N ILE A 61 -23.76 35.91 -0.60
CA ILE A 61 -23.53 34.65 0.12
C ILE A 61 -22.13 34.14 -0.20
N LYS A 62 -21.31 33.95 0.84
CA LYS A 62 -20.01 33.28 0.74
C LYS A 62 -20.20 31.77 0.69
N GLU A 63 -19.32 31.09 -0.05
CA GLU A 63 -19.27 29.64 -0.08
C GLU A 63 -18.96 29.09 1.32
N GLU A 64 -19.70 28.07 1.72
CA GLU A 64 -19.45 27.32 2.95
C GLU A 64 -19.02 25.91 2.56
N VAL A 65 -17.80 25.54 2.95
CA VAL A 65 -17.20 24.24 2.66
C VAL A 65 -16.84 23.57 3.96
N VAL A 66 -17.25 22.31 4.12
CA VAL A 66 -16.83 21.43 5.21
C VAL A 66 -15.91 20.34 4.68
N THR A 67 -15.04 19.82 5.53
CA THR A 67 -14.16 18.70 5.19
C THR A 67 -14.59 17.44 5.93
N LYS A 68 -14.56 16.30 5.24
CA LYS A 68 -14.84 14.98 5.81
C LYS A 68 -13.71 14.03 5.47
N LYS A 69 -13.15 13.37 6.49
CA LYS A 69 -12.18 12.29 6.31
C LYS A 69 -12.93 10.97 6.15
N MET A 70 -12.46 10.16 5.21
CA MET A 70 -12.92 8.80 5.00
C MET A 70 -11.71 7.87 5.09
N PRO A 71 -11.68 6.90 6.01
CA PRO A 71 -10.59 5.94 6.08
C PRO A 71 -10.61 5.02 4.85
N ASN A 72 -9.44 4.60 4.40
CA ASN A 72 -9.27 3.47 3.50
C ASN A 72 -9.63 2.20 4.26
N PHE A 73 -10.17 1.21 3.56
CA PHE A 73 -10.48 -0.10 4.12
C PHE A 73 -9.56 -1.15 3.50
N ASN A 74 -8.61 -1.62 4.29
CA ASN A 74 -7.56 -2.55 3.88
C ASN A 74 -7.51 -3.83 4.75
N GLU A 75 -8.08 -3.78 5.95
CA GLU A 75 -8.20 -4.88 6.89
C GLU A 75 -9.41 -4.68 7.80
N GLY A 76 -9.90 -5.76 8.40
CA GLY A 76 -11.07 -5.72 9.29
C GLY A 76 -12.01 -6.90 9.08
N GLY A 77 -12.87 -7.15 10.06
CA GLY A 77 -13.91 -8.16 9.96
C GLY A 77 -15.18 -7.63 9.28
N PRO A 78 -16.19 -8.48 9.07
CA PRO A 78 -17.46 -8.08 8.47
C PRO A 78 -18.15 -6.91 9.19
N LYS A 79 -18.01 -6.81 10.51
CA LYS A 79 -18.57 -5.71 11.30
C LYS A 79 -17.89 -4.38 10.98
N ASP A 80 -16.57 -4.38 10.86
CA ASP A 80 -15.78 -3.18 10.56
C ASP A 80 -16.07 -2.70 9.13
N PHE A 81 -16.25 -3.64 8.20
CA PHE A 81 -16.69 -3.33 6.84
C PHE A 81 -18.08 -2.69 6.81
N LEU A 82 -19.05 -3.19 7.60
CA LEU A 82 -20.39 -2.61 7.66
C LEU A 82 -20.38 -1.17 8.22
N ASP A 83 -19.54 -0.92 9.23
CA ASP A 83 -19.36 0.43 9.79
C ASP A 83 -18.72 1.38 8.77
N TRP A 84 -17.67 0.91 8.09
CA TRP A 84 -17.04 1.64 6.98
C TRP A 84 -18.04 1.94 5.85
N ALA A 85 -18.79 0.93 5.40
CA ALA A 85 -19.79 1.07 4.34
C ALA A 85 -20.91 2.05 4.74
N TYR A 86 -21.31 2.04 6.01
CA TYR A 86 -22.25 3.04 6.54
C TYR A 86 -21.68 4.45 6.38
N HIS A 87 -20.45 4.70 6.84
CA HIS A 87 -19.82 6.02 6.71
C HIS A 87 -19.61 6.46 5.26
N PHE A 88 -19.24 5.53 4.38
CA PHE A 88 -19.12 5.74 2.93
C PHE A 88 -20.47 6.16 2.33
N SER A 89 -21.55 5.45 2.66
CA SER A 89 -22.89 5.76 2.16
C SER A 89 -23.36 7.17 2.57
N GLN A 90 -23.03 7.60 3.78
CA GLN A 90 -23.34 8.95 4.27
C GLN A 90 -22.52 10.02 3.54
N LEU A 91 -21.24 9.75 3.26
CA LEU A 91 -20.41 10.64 2.46
C LEU A 91 -20.96 10.75 1.01
N ALA A 92 -21.31 9.63 0.39
CA ALA A 92 -21.87 9.62 -0.97
C ALA A 92 -23.15 10.44 -1.08
N LYS A 93 -24.03 10.37 -0.08
CA LYS A 93 -25.23 11.21 0.02
C LYS A 93 -24.89 12.69 0.12
N LEU A 94 -23.94 13.06 0.97
CA LEU A 94 -23.50 14.45 1.15
C LEU A 94 -22.82 15.03 -0.09
N LYS A 95 -22.11 14.20 -0.86
CA LYS A 95 -21.45 14.59 -2.11
C LYS A 95 -22.35 14.50 -3.34
N HIS A 96 -23.57 13.99 -3.17
CA HIS A 96 -24.51 13.72 -4.27
C HIS A 96 -23.92 12.82 -5.37
N TRP A 97 -23.11 11.83 -4.98
CA TRP A 97 -22.50 10.90 -5.92
C TRP A 97 -23.54 10.04 -6.64
N ASN A 98 -23.38 9.95 -7.96
CA ASN A 98 -24.12 8.99 -8.77
C ASN A 98 -23.55 7.57 -8.57
N THR A 99 -24.05 6.58 -9.31
CA THR A 99 -23.58 5.21 -9.19
C THR A 99 -22.11 5.06 -9.58
N GLU A 100 -21.69 5.64 -10.71
CA GLU A 100 -20.30 5.58 -11.20
C GLU A 100 -19.32 6.24 -10.22
N ASP A 101 -19.68 7.39 -9.67
CA ASP A 101 -18.90 8.10 -8.65
C ASP A 101 -18.71 7.24 -7.39
N LYS A 102 -19.75 6.51 -6.97
CA LYS A 102 -19.65 5.59 -5.82
C LYS A 102 -18.68 4.46 -6.12
N PHE A 103 -18.77 3.82 -7.29
CA PHE A 103 -17.84 2.76 -7.68
C PHE A 103 -16.40 3.28 -7.75
N LEU A 104 -16.17 4.42 -8.40
CA LEU A 104 -14.85 5.03 -8.50
C LEU A 104 -14.25 5.33 -7.12
N ASN A 105 -15.03 5.95 -6.22
CA ASN A 105 -14.53 6.30 -4.89
C ASN A 105 -14.39 5.07 -3.99
N ALA A 106 -15.21 4.03 -4.14
CA ALA A 106 -15.03 2.77 -3.46
C ALA A 106 -13.71 2.11 -3.88
N ASN A 107 -13.40 2.05 -5.18
CA ASN A 107 -12.13 1.51 -5.69
C ASN A 107 -10.89 2.25 -5.16
N ILE A 108 -11.00 3.56 -4.90
CA ILE A 108 -9.89 4.34 -4.33
C ILE A 108 -9.69 4.04 -2.83
N LEU A 109 -10.79 3.79 -2.11
CA LEU A 109 -10.76 3.64 -0.66
C LEU A 109 -10.58 2.17 -0.23
N LEU A 110 -10.96 1.21 -1.06
CA LEU A 110 -10.69 -0.21 -0.84
C LEU A 110 -9.24 -0.51 -1.26
N GLU A 111 -8.52 -1.27 -0.44
CA GLU A 111 -7.17 -1.73 -0.77
C GLU A 111 -7.04 -3.25 -0.58
N GLY A 112 -6.03 -3.85 -1.20
CA GLY A 112 -5.68 -5.26 -1.01
C GLY A 112 -6.76 -6.23 -1.50
N GLY A 113 -6.94 -7.35 -0.80
CA GLY A 113 -7.86 -8.41 -1.23
C GLY A 113 -9.34 -8.01 -1.27
N PHE A 114 -9.73 -6.91 -0.61
CA PHE A 114 -11.08 -6.38 -0.69
C PHE A 114 -11.33 -5.63 -2.00
N LEU A 115 -10.30 -4.94 -2.53
CA LEU A 115 -10.38 -4.31 -3.85
C LEU A 115 -10.49 -5.39 -4.94
N GLU A 116 -9.66 -6.44 -4.86
CA GLU A 116 -9.69 -7.56 -5.80
C GLU A 116 -11.06 -8.25 -5.81
N ALA A 117 -11.61 -8.58 -4.63
CA ALA A 117 -12.95 -9.19 -4.53
C ALA A 117 -14.07 -8.24 -5.02
N PHE A 118 -13.91 -6.93 -4.86
CA PHE A 118 -14.87 -5.95 -5.33
C PHE A 118 -14.85 -5.81 -6.86
N GLU A 119 -13.66 -5.79 -7.45
CA GLU A 119 -13.48 -5.80 -8.91
C GLU A 119 -14.07 -7.08 -9.51
N ASP A 120 -13.73 -8.26 -8.99
CA ASP A 120 -14.29 -9.54 -9.44
C ASP A 120 -15.82 -9.53 -9.42
N ALA A 121 -16.44 -9.10 -8.31
CA ALA A 121 -17.89 -9.04 -8.19
C ALA A 121 -18.53 -8.04 -9.17
N ALA A 122 -17.90 -6.88 -9.40
CA ALA A 122 -18.42 -5.84 -10.28
C ALA A 122 -18.47 -6.25 -11.76
N PHE A 123 -17.57 -7.14 -12.21
CA PHE A 123 -17.56 -7.66 -13.58
C PHE A 123 -18.44 -8.90 -13.77
N THR A 124 -18.90 -9.54 -12.68
CA THR A 124 -19.73 -10.76 -12.75
C THR A 124 -21.25 -10.54 -12.79
N ASP A 125 -21.74 -9.29 -12.71
CA ASP A 125 -23.19 -8.98 -12.75
C ASP A 125 -23.78 -8.88 -14.18
N ASP A 126 -23.03 -9.23 -15.22
CA ASP A 126 -23.53 -9.34 -16.61
C ASP A 126 -24.28 -10.65 -16.90
N ASP A 127 -24.69 -11.40 -15.85
CA ASP A 127 -25.25 -12.75 -15.99
C ASP A 127 -26.60 -12.91 -15.27
N THR A 128 -27.47 -11.89 -15.32
CA THR A 128 -28.90 -12.03 -14.97
C THR A 128 -29.83 -11.33 -15.97
N ARG A 129 -29.75 -11.73 -17.24
CA ARG A 129 -30.95 -11.74 -18.10
C ARG A 129 -31.46 -13.17 -18.18
N MET A 130 -32.19 -13.60 -17.15
CA MET A 130 -33.04 -14.78 -17.27
C MET A 130 -34.20 -14.37 -18.17
N ASP A 131 -34.04 -14.61 -19.46
CA ASP A 131 -35.11 -14.54 -20.44
C ASP A 131 -36.13 -15.63 -20.08
N GLU A 132 -37.06 -15.32 -19.18
CA GLU A 132 -38.23 -16.16 -18.96
C GLU A 132 -39.15 -16.04 -20.19
N GLU A 133 -38.78 -16.73 -21.27
CA GLU A 133 -39.73 -17.07 -22.34
C GLU A 133 -40.56 -18.27 -21.90
N PHE A 134 -41.53 -18.04 -21.00
CA PHE A 134 -42.62 -18.98 -20.81
C PHE A 134 -43.51 -18.93 -22.07
N THR A 135 -43.24 -19.82 -23.02
CA THR A 135 -44.21 -20.14 -24.07
C THR A 135 -45.33 -20.99 -23.47
N LEU A 136 -46.54 -20.43 -23.47
CA LEU A 136 -47.82 -21.06 -23.10
C LEU A 136 -48.31 -22.01 -24.20
#